data_AF-A0A7S3IWK5-F1
#
_entry.id   AF-A0A7S3IWK5-F1
#
_cell.length_a   1.000
_cell.length_b   1.000
_cell.length_c   1.000
_cell.angle_alpha   90.00
_cell.angle_beta   90.00
_cell.angle_gamma   90.00
#
_symmetry.space_group_name_H-M   'P 1'
#
loop_
_entity.id
_entity.type
_entity.pdbx_description
1 polymer ?
#
loop_
_entity_poly.entity_id
_entity_poly.type
_entity_poly.pdbx_seq_one_letter_code
_entity_poly.pdbx_strand_id
1 'polypeptide(L)'
;MAESNLKEMMIDDINDDVGEEGQLNKDQPKIEWYLIDTERTFCKVWNFIINWVTIYSLIMTPFIMVFPHIYEMNLDQLPATEGGEFDEIAATAAEMSEYNRRKNMQETLRSLERAIDILFMIEILFNFVKRTRAYTSIGAISKKYVTSYFILDVLATVPNLFFLNEALKLYWLKFFRMIHLNKLTSPLELLLSYLLQKYSKKRQNDLTSFCSLILLVVYSSHLNACIWIWLGYMNECPKDDPGCTKSWIYMNDFDVQ
;
A
#
# COMPACT_ATOMS: atom_id res chain seq x y z
N MET A 1 18.14 -32.98 39.97
CA MET A 1 18.49 -31.72 40.68
C MET A 1 18.95 -30.60 39.74
N ALA A 2 19.56 -30.86 38.58
CA ALA A 2 19.91 -29.78 37.64
C ALA A 2 18.71 -29.16 36.90
N GLU A 3 17.63 -29.92 36.68
CA GLU A 3 16.44 -29.43 35.96
C GLU A 3 15.53 -28.52 36.80
N SER A 4 15.57 -28.59 38.13
CA SER A 4 14.76 -27.70 38.98
C SER A 4 15.33 -26.28 38.99
N ASN A 5 16.66 -26.14 39.03
CA ASN A 5 17.33 -24.84 39.03
C ASN A 5 17.18 -24.10 37.69
N LEU A 6 17.07 -24.84 36.57
CA LEU A 6 16.85 -24.24 35.25
C LEU A 6 15.43 -23.69 35.09
N LYS A 7 14.46 -24.29 35.78
CA LYS A 7 13.06 -23.87 35.75
C LYS A 7 12.81 -22.64 36.64
N GLU A 8 13.54 -22.52 37.75
CA GLU A 8 13.48 -21.38 38.66
C GLU A 8 14.10 -20.12 38.03
N MET A 9 15.24 -20.28 37.33
CA MET A 9 15.91 -19.18 36.63
C MET A 9 15.14 -18.63 35.42
N MET A 10 14.14 -19.36 34.90
CA MET A 10 13.27 -18.91 33.80
C MET A 10 12.00 -18.19 34.28
N ILE A 11 11.64 -18.28 35.57
CA ILE A 11 10.42 -17.68 36.10
C ILE A 11 10.69 -16.25 36.60
N ASP A 12 11.90 -15.95 37.07
CA ASP A 12 12.26 -14.61 37.55
C ASP A 12 12.29 -13.55 36.44
N ASP A 13 12.74 -13.90 35.22
CA ASP A 13 12.71 -12.99 34.06
C ASP A 13 11.27 -12.59 33.62
N ILE A 14 10.24 -13.35 34.04
CA ILE A 14 8.85 -13.07 33.67
C ILE A 14 8.19 -12.09 34.65
N ASN A 15 8.67 -11.99 35.89
CA ASN A 15 8.01 -11.18 36.92
C ASN A 15 8.59 -9.76 37.08
N ASP A 16 9.84 -9.54 36.68
CA ASP A 16 10.50 -8.23 36.79
C ASP A 16 9.98 -7.21 35.75
N ASP A 17 9.45 -7.65 34.61
CA ASP A 17 8.90 -6.75 33.56
C ASP A 17 7.45 -6.26 33.86
N VAL A 18 6.74 -6.85 34.83
CA VAL A 18 5.33 -6.49 35.13
C VAL A 18 5.22 -5.32 36.12
N GLY A 19 6.32 -4.97 36.82
CA GLY A 19 6.35 -3.95 37.86
C GLY A 19 6.61 -2.51 37.39
N GLU A 20 7.21 -2.29 36.21
CA GLU A 20 7.70 -0.96 35.82
C GLU A 20 6.66 -0.05 35.13
N GLU A 21 5.54 -0.58 34.65
CA GLU A 21 4.53 0.24 33.95
C GLU A 21 3.67 1.11 34.90
N GLY A 22 3.74 0.90 36.21
CA GLY A 22 2.84 1.51 37.20
C GLY A 22 3.22 2.90 37.73
N GLN A 23 4.48 3.33 37.63
CA GLN A 23 4.96 4.55 38.33
C GLN A 23 5.26 5.78 37.45
N LEU A 24 5.09 5.70 36.12
CA LEU A 24 5.58 6.72 35.19
C LEU A 24 4.65 7.93 34.90
N ASN A 25 3.52 8.08 35.61
CA ASN A 25 2.44 8.93 35.10
C ASN A 25 2.03 10.16 35.94
N LYS A 26 2.93 10.74 36.74
CA LYS A 26 2.62 11.98 37.48
C LYS A 26 3.17 13.27 36.87
N ASP A 27 4.21 13.20 36.02
CA ASP A 27 4.86 14.41 35.47
C ASP A 27 4.85 14.47 33.94
N GLN A 28 3.79 13.97 33.28
CA GLN A 28 3.70 14.17 31.83
C GLN A 28 3.48 15.66 31.51
N PRO A 29 4.37 16.29 30.72
CA PRO A 29 4.27 17.69 30.39
C PRO A 29 2.94 17.95 29.68
N LYS A 30 2.17 18.93 30.18
CA LYS A 30 0.87 19.33 29.62
C LYS A 30 1.01 19.56 28.12
N ILE A 31 0.42 18.67 27.33
CA ILE A 31 0.46 18.74 25.87
C ILE A 31 -0.47 19.87 25.43
N GLU A 32 -0.01 20.69 24.48
CA GLU A 32 -0.83 21.74 23.88
C GLU A 32 -2.00 21.11 23.13
N TRP A 33 -3.18 21.72 23.22
CA TRP A 33 -4.45 21.13 22.76
C TRP A 33 -4.50 20.82 21.25
N TYR A 34 -3.66 21.47 20.46
CA TYR A 34 -3.59 21.28 19.00
C TYR A 34 -2.59 20.19 18.57
N LEU A 35 -1.75 19.68 19.48
CA LEU A 35 -0.77 18.64 19.16
C LEU A 35 -1.40 17.25 19.34
N ILE A 36 -1.19 16.39 18.35
CA ILE A 36 -1.65 15.00 18.41
C ILE A 36 -0.51 14.17 18.99
N ASP A 37 -0.75 13.58 20.15
CA ASP A 37 0.20 12.70 20.80
C ASP A 37 0.22 11.32 20.10
N THR A 38 1.40 10.93 19.59
CA THR A 38 1.60 9.64 18.91
C THR A 38 1.36 8.42 19.80
N GLU A 39 1.40 8.59 21.12
CA GLU A 39 1.21 7.48 22.07
C GLU A 39 -0.26 7.17 22.35
N ARG A 40 -1.16 8.09 22.00
CA ARG A 40 -2.60 7.93 22.21
C ARG A 40 -3.20 6.92 21.24
N THR A 41 -4.27 6.26 21.70
CA THR A 41 -5.02 5.24 20.94
C THR A 41 -5.45 5.73 19.57
N PHE A 42 -5.90 6.98 19.45
CA PHE A 42 -6.28 7.57 18.16
C PHE A 42 -5.14 7.51 17.15
N CYS A 43 -3.94 7.97 17.50
CA CYS A 43 -2.81 7.98 16.57
C CYS A 43 -2.36 6.55 16.22
N LYS A 44 -2.43 5.61 17.17
CA LYS A 44 -2.12 4.19 16.93
C LYS A 44 -3.09 3.57 15.92
N VAL A 45 -4.39 3.77 16.10
CA VAL A 45 -5.43 3.28 15.18
C VAL A 45 -5.31 3.95 13.81
N TRP A 46 -5.09 5.26 13.78
CA TRP A 46 -4.89 5.99 12.54
C TRP A 46 -3.66 5.50 11.76
N ASN A 47 -2.51 5.36 12.43
CA ASN A 47 -1.29 4.82 11.81
C ASN A 47 -1.51 3.39 11.30
N PHE A 48 -2.30 2.57 12.00
CA PHE A 48 -2.67 1.24 11.52
C PHE A 48 -3.49 1.30 10.23
N ILE A 49 -4.51 2.16 10.15
CA ILE A 49 -5.31 2.37 8.92
C ILE A 49 -4.42 2.85 7.77
N ILE A 50 -3.58 3.86 8.00
CA ILE A 50 -2.66 4.38 6.98
C ILE A 50 -1.66 3.33 6.51
N ASN A 51 -1.18 2.46 7.40
CA ASN A 51 -0.29 1.38 7.01
C ASN A 51 -0.99 0.39 6.08
N TRP A 52 -2.22 -0.03 6.36
CA TRP A 52 -2.99 -0.90 5.45
C TRP A 52 -3.21 -0.27 4.08
N VAL A 53 -3.60 1.01 4.05
CA VAL A 53 -3.78 1.77 2.82
C VAL A 53 -2.47 1.92 2.04
N THR A 54 -1.35 2.08 2.74
CA THR A 54 -0.01 2.12 2.14
C THR A 54 0.36 0.79 1.50
N ILE A 55 0.13 -0.34 2.19
CA ILE A 55 0.40 -1.68 1.64
C ILE A 55 -0.41 -1.91 0.37
N TYR A 56 -1.71 -1.61 0.40
CA TYR A 56 -2.56 -1.69 -0.78
C TYR A 56 -1.98 -0.85 -1.93
N SER A 57 -1.61 0.41 -1.65
CA SER A 57 -1.04 1.30 -2.67
C SER A 57 0.29 0.79 -3.23
N LEU A 58 1.17 0.23 -2.40
CA LEU A 58 2.46 -0.31 -2.81
C LEU A 58 2.33 -1.50 -3.76
N ILE A 59 1.27 -2.30 -3.63
CA ILE A 59 0.98 -3.46 -4.49
C ILE A 59 0.23 -3.04 -5.75
N MET A 60 -0.81 -2.22 -5.60
CA MET A 60 -1.72 -1.86 -6.70
C MET A 60 -1.14 -0.82 -7.65
N THR A 61 -0.29 0.10 -7.18
CA THR A 61 0.32 1.12 -8.05
C THR A 61 1.15 0.50 -9.19
N PRO A 62 2.15 -0.36 -8.93
CA PRO A 62 2.90 -1.00 -10.02
C PRO A 62 2.02 -1.91 -10.88
N PHE A 63 1.02 -2.58 -10.28
CA PHE A 63 0.07 -3.41 -11.02
C PHE A 63 -0.75 -2.61 -12.03
N ILE A 64 -1.36 -1.51 -11.62
CA ILE A 64 -2.20 -0.66 -12.50
C ILE A 64 -1.35 0.04 -13.58
N MET A 65 -0.10 0.41 -13.27
CA MET A 65 0.81 0.96 -14.28
C MET A 65 1.11 -0.03 -15.40
N VAL A 66 1.19 -1.32 -15.09
CA VAL A 66 1.45 -2.37 -16.07
C VAL A 66 0.17 -2.77 -16.81
N PHE A 67 -0.97 -2.74 -16.14
CA PHE A 67 -2.25 -3.17 -16.69
C PHE A 67 -3.25 -2.00 -16.74
N PRO A 68 -3.01 -0.98 -17.60
CA PRO A 68 -3.86 0.22 -17.65
C PRO A 68 -5.31 -0.09 -18.07
N HIS A 69 -5.52 -1.16 -18.85
CA HIS A 69 -6.85 -1.61 -19.28
C HIS A 69 -7.75 -2.06 -18.11
N ILE A 70 -7.16 -2.43 -16.96
CA ILE A 70 -7.94 -2.72 -15.75
C ILE A 70 -8.57 -1.43 -15.20
N TYR A 71 -7.95 -0.28 -15.47
CA TYR A 71 -8.35 1.03 -14.95
C TYR A 71 -9.13 1.89 -15.94
N GLU A 72 -8.83 1.78 -17.24
CA GLU A 72 -9.52 2.46 -18.33
C GLU A 72 -10.22 1.44 -19.23
N MET A 73 -11.56 1.49 -19.29
CA MET A 73 -12.26 0.93 -20.45
C MET A 73 -12.14 1.90 -21.61
N ASN A 74 -11.48 1.46 -22.66
CA ASN A 74 -11.58 2.12 -23.95
C ASN A 74 -12.98 1.83 -24.50
N LEU A 75 -13.83 2.87 -24.55
CA LEU A 75 -15.14 2.78 -25.20
C LEU A 75 -15.02 2.38 -26.69
N ASP A 76 -13.85 2.60 -27.28
CA ASP A 76 -13.55 2.29 -28.68
C ASP A 76 -13.49 0.77 -28.97
N GLN A 77 -13.50 -0.08 -27.93
CA GLN A 77 -13.59 -1.54 -28.07
C GLN A 77 -15.02 -2.08 -27.98
N LEU A 78 -16.03 -1.21 -27.88
CA LEU A 78 -17.41 -1.67 -28.03
C LEU A 78 -17.59 -2.11 -29.49
N PRO A 79 -18.01 -3.36 -29.76
CA PRO A 79 -18.34 -3.77 -31.11
C PRO A 79 -19.42 -2.81 -31.62
N ALA A 80 -19.10 -2.08 -32.69
CA ALA A 80 -20.11 -1.30 -33.38
C ALA A 80 -21.19 -2.29 -33.82
N THR A 81 -22.38 -2.21 -33.23
CA THR A 81 -23.53 -3.04 -33.57
C THR A 81 -24.02 -2.62 -34.96
N GLU A 82 -23.34 -3.11 -35.99
CA GLU A 82 -23.80 -3.02 -37.37
C GLU A 82 -24.84 -4.13 -37.62
N GLY A 83 -26.09 -3.79 -37.30
CA GLY A 83 -27.35 -4.51 -37.54
C GLY A 83 -27.31 -5.93 -38.13
N GLY A 84 -27.50 -6.93 -37.27
CA GLY A 84 -27.89 -8.29 -37.60
C GLY A 84 -28.99 -8.86 -36.69
N GLU A 85 -29.56 -9.99 -37.07
CA GLU A 85 -30.88 -10.49 -36.66
C GLU A 85 -30.84 -11.39 -35.39
N PHE A 86 -31.82 -11.21 -34.51
CA PHE A 86 -32.29 -11.93 -33.30
C PHE A 86 -31.37 -12.87 -32.46
N ASP A 87 -30.52 -13.73 -33.03
CA ASP A 87 -29.52 -14.51 -32.25
C ASP A 87 -28.37 -13.63 -31.74
N GLU A 88 -28.16 -12.47 -32.37
CA GLU A 88 -27.32 -11.38 -31.86
C GLU A 88 -27.85 -10.81 -30.53
N ILE A 89 -29.16 -10.93 -30.23
CA ILE A 89 -29.78 -10.33 -29.04
C ILE A 89 -29.37 -11.08 -27.75
N ALA A 90 -29.18 -12.39 -27.80
CA ALA A 90 -28.75 -13.17 -26.63
C ALA A 90 -27.24 -13.05 -26.37
N ALA A 91 -26.42 -13.02 -27.43
CA ALA A 91 -24.99 -12.74 -27.34
C ALA A 91 -24.75 -11.33 -26.77
N THR A 92 -25.50 -10.34 -27.29
CA THR A 92 -25.42 -8.95 -26.78
C THR A 92 -25.89 -8.82 -25.34
N ALA A 93 -26.85 -9.62 -24.85
CA ALA A 93 -27.23 -9.59 -23.44
C ALA A 93 -26.13 -10.09 -22.50
N ALA A 94 -25.42 -11.16 -22.88
CA ALA A 94 -24.29 -11.68 -22.10
C ALA A 94 -23.09 -10.70 -22.13
N GLU A 95 -22.75 -10.17 -23.31
CA GLU A 95 -21.70 -9.17 -23.49
C GLU A 95 -22.01 -7.87 -22.73
N MET A 96 -23.26 -7.39 -22.81
CA MET A 96 -23.71 -6.22 -22.06
C MET A 96 -23.63 -6.44 -20.55
N SER A 97 -23.94 -7.64 -20.05
CA SER A 97 -23.78 -7.99 -18.64
C SER A 97 -22.30 -7.96 -18.21
N GLU A 98 -21.41 -8.52 -19.03
CA GLU A 98 -19.97 -8.50 -18.76
C GLU A 98 -19.39 -7.08 -18.81
N TYR A 99 -19.78 -6.29 -19.81
CA TYR A 99 -19.42 -4.88 -19.92
C TYR A 99 -19.85 -4.10 -18.68
N ASN A 100 -21.11 -4.24 -18.26
CA ASN A 100 -21.61 -3.59 -17.04
C ASN A 100 -20.84 -4.05 -15.79
N ARG A 101 -20.48 -5.33 -15.69
CA ARG A 101 -19.66 -5.84 -14.58
C ARG A 101 -18.27 -5.19 -14.56
N ARG A 102 -17.60 -5.12 -15.71
CA ARG A 102 -16.28 -4.48 -15.84
C ARG A 102 -16.38 -2.99 -15.51
N LYS A 103 -17.45 -2.31 -15.94
CA LYS A 103 -17.69 -0.89 -15.69
C LYS A 103 -17.84 -0.60 -14.21
N ASN A 104 -18.69 -1.38 -13.53
CA ASN A 104 -18.89 -1.27 -12.09
C ASN A 104 -17.58 -1.55 -11.32
N MET A 105 -16.78 -2.53 -11.76
CA MET A 105 -15.48 -2.83 -11.15
C MET A 105 -14.49 -1.66 -11.30
N GLN A 106 -14.45 -1.01 -12.46
CA GLN A 106 -13.60 0.16 -12.67
C GLN A 106 -14.06 1.37 -11.87
N GLU A 107 -15.36 1.64 -11.82
CA GLU A 107 -15.92 2.74 -11.02
C GLU A 107 -15.64 2.55 -9.52
N THR A 108 -15.76 1.32 -9.03
CA THR A 108 -15.43 0.99 -7.63
C THR A 108 -13.93 1.13 -7.34
N LEU A 109 -13.06 0.72 -8.27
CA LEU A 109 -11.61 0.88 -8.13
C LEU A 109 -11.21 2.36 -8.10
N ARG A 110 -11.74 3.18 -9.01
CA ARG A 110 -11.52 4.64 -9.04
C ARG A 110 -12.01 5.30 -7.76
N SER A 111 -13.22 4.98 -7.33
CA SER A 111 -13.80 5.48 -6.07
C SER A 111 -12.95 5.12 -4.85
N LEU A 112 -12.45 3.87 -4.79
CA LEU A 112 -11.56 3.40 -3.74
C LEU A 112 -10.23 4.17 -3.74
N GLU A 113 -9.62 4.37 -4.90
CA GLU A 113 -8.38 5.15 -5.01
C GLU A 113 -8.55 6.60 -4.59
N ARG A 114 -9.68 7.23 -4.95
CA ARG A 114 -10.02 8.56 -4.49
C ARG A 114 -10.05 8.64 -2.98
N ALA A 115 -10.71 7.67 -2.34
CA ALA A 115 -10.81 7.59 -0.90
C ALA A 115 -9.42 7.42 -0.26
N ILE A 116 -8.55 6.61 -0.86
CA ILE A 116 -7.16 6.44 -0.44
C ILE A 116 -6.36 7.74 -0.55
N ASP A 117 -6.50 8.47 -1.65
CA ASP A 117 -5.80 9.74 -1.87
C ASP A 117 -6.28 10.81 -0.86
N ILE A 118 -7.57 10.82 -0.52
CA ILE A 118 -8.11 11.65 0.57
C ILE A 118 -7.50 11.27 1.92
N LEU A 119 -7.37 9.97 2.24
CA LEU A 119 -6.74 9.52 3.48
C LEU A 119 -5.27 9.93 3.56
N PHE A 120 -4.52 9.83 2.46
CA PHE A 120 -3.14 10.32 2.41
C PHE A 120 -3.06 11.85 2.58
N MET A 121 -4.00 12.60 2.01
CA MET A 121 -4.07 14.04 2.22
C MET A 121 -4.26 14.38 3.70
N ILE A 122 -5.17 13.68 4.40
CA ILE A 122 -5.38 13.86 5.84
C ILE A 122 -4.10 13.48 6.62
N GLU A 123 -3.44 12.39 6.24
CA GLU A 123 -2.17 11.97 6.87
C GLU A 123 -1.05 13.01 6.70
N ILE A 124 -0.93 13.63 5.53
CA ILE A 124 0.02 14.73 5.30
C ILE A 124 -0.23 15.86 6.29
N LEU A 125 -1.49 16.25 6.48
CA LEU A 125 -1.86 17.28 7.46
C LEU A 125 -1.55 16.85 8.89
N PHE A 126 -1.86 15.60 9.26
CA PHE A 126 -1.56 15.08 10.58
C PHE A 126 -0.06 15.01 10.87
N ASN A 127 0.78 14.74 9.88
CA ASN A 127 2.23 14.69 10.07
C ASN A 127 2.85 16.03 10.50
N PHE A 128 2.18 17.17 10.27
CA PHE A 128 2.60 18.46 10.81
C PHE A 128 2.27 18.66 12.29
N VAL A 129 1.28 17.93 12.82
CA VAL A 129 0.79 18.08 14.20
C VAL A 129 1.07 16.87 15.10
N LYS A 130 1.57 15.76 14.54
CA LYS A 130 1.99 14.56 15.28
C LYS A 130 3.24 14.86 16.13
N ARG A 131 3.02 15.05 17.43
CA ARG A 131 4.08 15.23 18.43
C ARG A 131 4.74 13.89 18.74
N THR A 132 6.06 13.89 18.77
CA THR A 132 6.88 12.73 19.20
C THR A 132 7.65 13.07 20.47
N ARG A 133 8.17 12.07 21.20
CA ARG A 133 9.00 12.31 22.40
C ARG A 133 10.21 13.19 22.11
N ALA A 134 10.80 13.08 20.92
CA ALA A 134 12.00 13.82 20.53
C ALA A 134 11.73 15.28 20.10
N TYR A 135 10.50 15.59 19.66
CA TYR A 135 10.17 16.90 19.10
C TYR A 135 8.87 17.40 19.72
N THR A 136 8.99 18.37 20.63
CA THR A 136 7.86 18.92 21.39
C THR A 136 7.25 20.15 20.74
N SER A 137 7.99 20.88 19.89
CA SER A 137 7.51 22.11 19.23
C SER A 137 7.08 21.87 17.79
N ILE A 138 5.98 22.53 17.36
CA ILE A 138 5.48 22.47 15.98
C ILE A 138 6.56 22.81 14.96
N GLY A 139 7.36 23.84 15.21
CA GLY A 139 8.39 24.29 14.28
C GLY A 139 9.43 23.20 13.98
N ALA A 140 9.84 22.44 15.00
CA ALA A 140 10.79 21.37 14.84
C ALA A 140 10.18 20.15 14.11
N ILE A 141 8.94 19.79 14.45
CA ILE A 141 8.17 18.73 13.76
C ILE A 141 8.00 19.07 12.27
N SER A 142 7.51 20.28 11.99
CA SER A 142 7.26 20.76 10.63
C SER A 142 8.55 20.80 9.81
N LYS A 143 9.63 21.36 10.37
CA LYS A 143 10.93 21.41 9.69
C LYS A 143 11.43 20.01 9.33
N LYS A 144 11.36 19.08 10.27
CA LYS A 144 11.76 17.68 10.04
C LYS A 144 10.92 17.02 8.95
N TYR A 145 9.60 17.21 8.97
CA TYR A 145 8.72 16.60 7.98
C TYR A 145 8.94 17.18 6.57
N VAL A 146 9.04 18.51 6.46
CA VAL A 146 9.29 19.22 5.20
C VAL A 146 10.61 18.79 4.56
N THR A 147 11.67 18.63 5.35
CA THR A 147 12.99 18.20 4.83
C THR A 147 13.05 16.72 4.45
N SER A 148 12.08 15.89 4.88
CA SER A 148 12.13 14.44 4.72
C SER A 148 11.21 13.94 3.60
N TYR A 149 9.91 13.86 3.88
CA TYR A 149 8.95 13.13 3.03
C TYR A 149 7.90 14.04 2.39
N PHE A 150 7.69 15.24 2.94
CA PHE A 150 6.59 16.13 2.54
C PHE A 150 6.50 16.38 1.03
N ILE A 151 7.61 16.71 0.37
CA ILE A 151 7.62 17.01 -1.07
C ILE A 151 7.12 15.80 -1.87
N LEU A 152 7.59 14.61 -1.52
CA LEU A 152 7.22 13.38 -2.23
C LEU A 152 5.77 12.98 -1.93
N ASP A 153 5.30 13.17 -0.69
CA ASP A 153 3.91 12.92 -0.31
C ASP A 153 2.94 13.83 -1.06
N VAL A 154 3.29 15.12 -1.18
CA VAL A 154 2.51 16.11 -1.92
C VAL A 154 2.48 15.78 -3.41
N LEU A 155 3.63 15.49 -4.02
CA LEU A 155 3.71 15.11 -5.44
C LEU A 155 2.92 13.83 -5.75
N ALA A 156 2.92 12.87 -4.83
CA ALA A 156 2.18 11.62 -4.99
C ALA A 156 0.65 11.75 -4.86
N THR A 157 0.17 12.79 -4.15
CA THR A 157 -1.22 12.88 -3.70
C THR A 157 -1.98 14.05 -4.30
N VAL A 158 -1.42 15.27 -4.22
CA VAL A 158 -2.13 16.51 -4.56
C VAL A 158 -2.41 16.65 -6.06
N PRO A 159 -1.47 16.39 -6.98
CA PRO A 159 -1.73 16.52 -8.42
C PRO A 159 -2.89 15.63 -8.90
N ASN A 160 -2.95 14.40 -8.38
CA ASN A 160 -3.97 13.42 -8.75
C ASN A 160 -5.37 13.82 -8.25
N LEU A 161 -5.45 14.38 -7.04
CA LEU A 161 -6.73 14.73 -6.40
C LEU A 161 -7.39 15.97 -7.03
N PHE A 162 -6.63 17.02 -7.34
CA PHE A 162 -7.21 18.33 -7.71
C PHE A 162 -7.31 18.58 -9.22
N PHE A 163 -6.33 18.13 -10.01
CA PHE A 163 -6.22 18.59 -11.40
C PHE A 163 -6.81 17.65 -12.43
N LEU A 164 -6.91 16.35 -12.14
CA LEU A 164 -7.02 15.36 -13.21
C LEU A 164 -8.15 14.35 -13.08
N ASN A 165 -8.96 14.41 -12.01
CA ASN A 165 -10.07 13.48 -11.80
C ASN A 165 -9.66 12.02 -12.12
N GLU A 166 -8.45 11.63 -11.68
CA GLU A 166 -7.84 10.30 -11.87
C GLU A 166 -7.43 9.90 -13.30
N ALA A 167 -7.15 10.84 -14.21
CA ALA A 167 -6.61 10.49 -15.53
C ALA A 167 -5.28 9.72 -15.43
N LEU A 168 -5.12 8.62 -16.19
CA LEU A 168 -3.93 7.75 -16.12
C LEU A 168 -2.61 8.47 -16.43
N LYS A 169 -2.65 9.60 -17.14
CA LYS A 169 -1.46 10.34 -17.60
C LYS A 169 -0.50 10.71 -16.46
N LEU A 170 -0.99 11.04 -15.27
CA LEU A 170 -0.15 11.33 -14.09
C LEU A 170 -0.17 10.22 -13.04
N TYR A 171 -0.73 9.05 -13.35
CA TYR A 171 -0.78 7.93 -12.43
C TYR A 171 0.62 7.50 -11.95
N TRP A 172 1.64 7.66 -12.80
CA TRP A 172 3.05 7.41 -12.45
C TRP A 172 3.53 8.23 -11.23
N LEU A 173 2.95 9.39 -10.93
CA LEU A 173 3.28 10.16 -9.72
C LEU A 173 2.96 9.40 -8.44
N LYS A 174 1.98 8.50 -8.46
CA LYS A 174 1.66 7.62 -7.32
C LYS A 174 2.84 6.71 -6.97
N PHE A 175 3.78 6.48 -7.89
CA PHE A 175 5.02 5.74 -7.62
C PHE A 175 5.92 6.41 -6.57
N PHE A 176 5.80 7.72 -6.32
CA PHE A 176 6.54 8.34 -5.22
C PHE A 176 6.14 7.80 -3.84
N ARG A 177 4.99 7.12 -3.70
CA ARG A 177 4.59 6.41 -2.47
C ARG A 177 5.54 5.28 -2.08
N MET A 178 6.35 4.80 -3.02
CA MET A 178 7.37 3.78 -2.79
C MET A 178 8.40 4.18 -1.73
N ILE A 179 8.56 5.48 -1.44
CA ILE A 179 9.41 5.93 -0.34
C ILE A 179 8.93 5.41 1.02
N HIS A 180 7.64 5.08 1.15
CA HIS A 180 7.06 4.48 2.35
C HIS A 180 7.17 2.96 2.40
N LEU A 181 8.08 2.35 1.63
CA LEU A 181 8.28 0.90 1.62
C LEU A 181 8.55 0.33 3.02
N ASN A 182 9.21 1.08 3.91
CA ASN A 182 9.45 0.68 5.30
C ASN A 182 8.15 0.44 6.09
N LYS A 183 7.02 1.03 5.69
CA LYS A 183 5.71 0.80 6.35
C LYS A 183 5.12 -0.57 6.01
N LEU A 184 5.64 -1.27 5.00
CA LEU A 184 5.18 -2.60 4.59
C LEU A 184 5.33 -3.62 5.74
N THR A 185 6.39 -3.51 6.54
CA THR A 185 6.67 -4.46 7.64
C THR A 185 5.99 -4.10 8.96
N SER A 186 5.51 -2.87 9.14
CA SER A 186 4.99 -2.42 10.44
C SER A 186 3.76 -3.20 10.94
N PRO A 187 2.76 -3.54 10.11
CA PRO A 187 1.63 -4.36 10.57
C PRO A 187 2.05 -5.78 10.93
N LEU A 188 3.04 -6.32 10.22
CA LEU A 188 3.61 -7.64 10.49
C LEU A 188 4.35 -7.66 11.83
N GLU A 189 5.13 -6.62 12.12
CA GLU A 189 5.80 -6.44 13.41
C GLU A 189 4.78 -6.38 14.56
N LEU A 190 3.70 -5.60 14.41
CA LEU A 190 2.64 -5.53 15.41
C LEU A 190 1.94 -6.88 15.60
N LEU A 191 1.60 -7.56 14.51
CA LEU A 191 0.95 -8.87 14.56
C LEU A 191 1.85 -9.92 15.22
N LEU A 192 3.13 -9.98 14.85
CA LEU A 192 4.08 -10.92 15.42
C LEU A 192 4.39 -10.61 16.89
N SER A 193 4.48 -9.32 17.25
CA SER A 193 4.65 -8.95 18.66
C SER A 193 3.49 -9.46 19.52
N TYR A 194 2.25 -9.45 18.99
CA TYR A 194 1.08 -10.00 19.67
C TYR A 194 1.06 -11.54 19.69
N LEU A 195 1.34 -12.19 18.56
CA LEU A 195 1.34 -13.66 18.48
C LEU A 195 2.47 -14.30 19.29
N LEU A 196 3.60 -13.61 19.42
CA LEU A 196 4.80 -14.11 20.06
C LEU A 196 5.01 -13.59 21.48
N GLN A 197 3.99 -12.99 22.12
CA GLN A 197 4.10 -12.45 23.49
C GLN A 197 4.66 -13.47 24.50
N LYS A 198 4.44 -14.78 24.27
CA LYS A 198 4.94 -15.87 25.13
C LYS A 198 6.41 -16.25 24.92
N TYR A 199 7.07 -15.73 23.90
CA TYR A 199 8.46 -16.04 23.58
C TYR A 199 9.42 -14.96 24.09
N SER A 200 10.69 -15.32 24.31
CA SER A 200 11.75 -14.35 24.66
C SER A 200 11.86 -13.21 23.64
N LYS A 201 12.07 -11.97 24.11
CA LYS A 201 12.26 -10.76 23.29
C LYS A 201 13.28 -10.97 22.16
N LYS A 202 14.37 -11.69 22.42
CA LYS A 202 15.38 -12.05 21.39
C LYS A 202 14.76 -12.85 20.24
N ARG A 203 14.00 -13.90 20.59
CA ARG A 203 13.35 -14.78 19.61
C ARG A 203 12.24 -14.06 18.85
N GLN A 204 11.50 -13.15 19.50
CA GLN A 204 10.50 -12.32 18.84
C GLN A 204 11.14 -11.43 17.76
N ASN A 205 12.26 -10.78 18.08
CA ASN A 205 12.99 -9.94 17.15
C ASN A 205 13.57 -10.73 15.97
N ASP A 206 14.16 -11.90 16.25
CA ASP A 206 14.71 -12.77 15.20
C ASP A 206 13.61 -13.22 14.23
N LEU A 207 12.46 -13.67 14.74
CA LEU A 207 11.35 -14.14 13.90
C LEU A 207 10.69 -12.99 13.13
N THR A 208 10.50 -11.84 13.78
CA THR A 208 9.95 -10.64 13.15
C THR A 208 10.84 -10.14 12.02
N SER A 209 12.15 -10.05 12.25
CA SER A 209 13.13 -9.67 11.22
C SER A 209 13.10 -10.64 10.03
N PHE A 210 13.06 -11.95 10.30
CA PHE A 210 12.96 -12.97 9.27
C PHE A 210 11.67 -12.86 8.44
N CYS A 211 10.51 -12.69 9.07
CA CYS A 211 9.25 -12.52 8.35
C CYS A 211 9.22 -11.21 7.54
N SER A 212 9.79 -10.11 8.07
CA SER A 212 9.95 -8.85 7.35
C SER A 212 10.82 -9.01 6.10
N LEU A 213 11.90 -9.79 6.18
CA LEU A 213 12.75 -10.11 5.03
C LEU A 213 11.99 -10.89 3.96
N ILE A 214 11.21 -11.91 4.34
CA ILE A 214 10.37 -12.66 3.40
C ILE A 214 9.40 -11.73 2.67
N LEU A 215 8.70 -10.87 3.41
CA LEU A 215 7.74 -9.93 2.84
C LEU A 215 8.41 -8.99 1.82
N LEU A 216 9.62 -8.51 2.13
CA LEU A 216 10.40 -7.67 1.23
C LEU A 216 10.83 -8.42 -0.05
N VAL A 217 11.21 -9.70 0.05
CA VAL A 217 11.56 -10.54 -1.12
C VAL A 217 10.35 -10.78 -2.01
N VAL A 218 9.19 -11.12 -1.43
CA VAL A 218 7.94 -11.29 -2.18
C VAL A 218 7.57 -9.99 -2.90
N TYR A 219 7.66 -8.87 -2.20
CA TYR A 219 7.36 -7.56 -2.77
C TYR A 219 8.33 -7.16 -3.90
N SER A 220 9.64 -7.37 -3.71
CA SER A 220 10.62 -7.13 -4.77
C SER A 220 10.37 -8.02 -5.98
N SER A 221 9.94 -9.25 -5.77
CA SER A 221 9.60 -10.18 -6.87
C SER A 221 8.38 -9.69 -7.66
N HIS A 222 7.36 -9.16 -6.97
CA HIS A 222 6.21 -8.49 -7.59
C HIS A 222 6.64 -7.28 -8.43
N LEU A 223 7.48 -6.40 -7.89
CA LEU A 223 8.01 -5.26 -8.65
C LEU A 223 8.80 -5.69 -9.88
N ASN A 224 9.67 -6.69 -9.75
CA ASN A 224 10.45 -7.22 -10.87
C ASN A 224 9.55 -7.80 -11.96
N ALA A 225 8.49 -8.53 -11.58
CA ALA A 225 7.49 -9.03 -12.53
C ALA A 225 6.75 -7.88 -13.22
N CYS A 226 6.31 -6.85 -12.48
CA CYS A 226 5.68 -5.67 -13.06
C CYS A 226 6.62 -4.94 -14.03
N ILE A 227 7.88 -4.70 -13.64
CA ILE A 227 8.89 -4.06 -14.50
C ILE A 227 9.14 -4.90 -15.75
N TRP A 228 9.26 -6.22 -15.61
CA TRP A 228 9.48 -7.14 -16.72
C TRP A 228 8.35 -7.03 -17.75
N ILE A 229 7.10 -7.05 -17.30
CA ILE A 229 5.93 -6.91 -18.18
C ILE A 229 5.89 -5.51 -18.79
N TRP A 230 6.17 -4.45 -18.02
CA TRP A 230 6.24 -3.08 -18.55
C TRP A 230 7.28 -2.93 -19.67
N LEU A 231 8.47 -3.53 -19.51
CA LEU A 231 9.50 -3.56 -20.55
C LEU A 231 9.08 -4.37 -21.77
N GLY A 232 8.24 -5.39 -21.60
CA GLY A 232 7.62 -6.12 -22.69
C GLY A 232 6.69 -5.26 -23.53
N TYR A 233 5.88 -4.39 -22.91
CA TYR A 233 5.01 -3.47 -23.64
C TYR A 233 5.76 -2.39 -24.42
N MET A 234 6.98 -2.01 -24.00
CA MET A 234 7.78 -1.02 -24.71
C MET A 234 8.38 -1.53 -26.04
N ASN A 235 8.46 -2.85 -26.21
CA ASN A 235 9.04 -3.48 -27.40
C ASN A 235 7.93 -4.09 -28.27
N GLU A 236 7.04 -3.23 -28.79
CA GLU A 236 6.05 -3.67 -29.77
C GLU A 236 6.74 -4.15 -31.05
N CYS A 237 6.40 -5.35 -31.50
CA CYS A 237 6.87 -5.84 -32.79
C CYS A 237 6.34 -4.95 -33.91
N PRO A 238 7.18 -4.57 -34.89
CA PRO A 238 6.68 -3.96 -36.12
C PRO A 238 5.62 -4.86 -36.74
N LYS A 239 4.47 -4.29 -37.13
CA LYS A 239 3.33 -5.04 -37.67
C LYS A 239 3.67 -5.86 -38.93
N ASP A 240 4.77 -5.51 -39.60
CA ASP A 240 5.16 -6.07 -40.89
C ASP A 240 6.27 -7.12 -40.81
N ASP A 241 6.74 -7.48 -39.61
CA ASP A 241 7.78 -8.50 -39.44
C ASP A 241 7.17 -9.85 -39.02
N PRO A 242 6.95 -10.80 -39.95
CA PRO A 242 6.41 -12.13 -39.65
C PRO A 242 7.36 -12.99 -38.82
N GLY A 243 8.63 -12.59 -38.70
CA GLY A 243 9.63 -13.23 -37.84
C GLY A 243 9.74 -12.60 -36.46
N CYS A 244 9.05 -11.49 -36.21
CA CYS A 244 9.05 -10.88 -34.89
C CYS A 244 8.17 -11.71 -33.97
N THR A 245 8.81 -12.57 -33.18
CA THR A 245 8.18 -13.18 -32.02
C THR A 245 7.74 -12.01 -31.14
N LYS A 246 6.43 -11.70 -31.19
CA LYS A 246 5.71 -10.78 -30.29
C LYS A 246 6.36 -10.86 -28.92
N SER A 247 6.59 -9.70 -28.30
CA SER A 247 7.29 -9.48 -27.04
C SER A 247 7.31 -10.71 -26.11
N TRP A 248 8.34 -10.90 -25.30
CA TRP A 248 8.40 -11.97 -24.28
C TRP A 248 7.18 -12.06 -23.32
N ILE A 249 6.21 -11.14 -23.41
CA ILE A 249 4.84 -11.33 -22.93
C ILE A 249 4.10 -12.28 -23.89
N TYR A 250 3.78 -13.47 -23.38
CA TYR A 250 2.89 -14.40 -24.06
C TYR A 250 1.56 -13.71 -24.39
N MET A 251 1.32 -13.45 -25.68
CA MET A 251 0.00 -13.08 -26.18
C MET A 251 -0.81 -14.37 -26.27
N ASN A 252 -1.91 -14.42 -25.54
CA ASN A 252 -2.89 -15.48 -25.75
C ASN A 252 -3.54 -15.28 -27.13
N ASP A 253 -3.89 -16.37 -27.81
CA ASP A 253 -4.62 -16.33 -29.09
C ASP A 253 -6.00 -15.63 -28.98
N PHE A 254 -6.46 -15.38 -27.76
CA PHE A 254 -7.68 -14.62 -27.46
C PHE A 254 -7.57 -13.11 -27.71
N ASP A 255 -6.35 -12.55 -27.82
CA ASP A 255 -6.13 -11.10 -28.01
C ASP A 255 -5.97 -10.70 -29.50
N VAL A 256 -6.19 -11.63 -30.45
CA VAL A 256 -5.97 -11.42 -31.90
C VAL A 256 -7.28 -11.15 -32.67
N GLN A 257 -8.41 -11.00 -31.98
CA GLN A 257 -9.69 -10.63 -32.60
C GLN A 257 -9.91 -9.12 -32.56
#